data_AF-A0A101L5X5-F1
#
_entry.id   AF-A0A101L5X5-F1
#
_cell.length_a   1.000
_cell.length_b   1.000
_cell.length_c   1.000
_cell.angle_alpha   90.00
_cell.angle_beta   90.00
_cell.angle_gamma   90.00
#
_symmetry.space_group_name_H-M   'P 1'
#
loop_
_entity.id
_entity.type
_entity.pdbx_description
1 polymer ?
#
loop_
_entity_poly.entity_id
_entity_poly.type
_entity_poly.pdbx_seq_one_letter_code
_entity_poly.pdbx_strand_id
1 'polypeptide(L)'
;MSKTSCRRFAGGITLAVAIALLTGCSTPAANTPQENESQVCAATKAYASALTSFKDSLTPTSTVDQVKEAREQVAKAHEDLMKASEAVAKDRVDAVQEAEKKFAAAVRDIPDDATLAQVRASLRDDAANVQAALSDLGTAAKC
;
A
#
# COMPACT_ATOMS: atom_id res chain seq x y z
N MET A 1 -24.57 -20.03 -18.73
CA MET A 1 -24.02 -20.99 -19.73
C MET A 1 -23.56 -20.20 -20.95
N SER A 2 -22.24 -20.26 -21.25
CA SER A 2 -21.59 -20.02 -22.57
C SER A 2 -20.07 -19.95 -22.31
N LYS A 3 -19.40 -21.09 -22.13
CA LYS A 3 -18.72 -21.95 -23.12
C LYS A 3 -17.46 -21.32 -23.74
N THR A 4 -16.34 -21.74 -23.16
CA THR A 4 -14.95 -21.70 -23.63
C THR A 4 -14.81 -22.01 -25.12
N SER A 5 -14.04 -21.21 -25.85
CA SER A 5 -13.39 -21.60 -27.10
C SER A 5 -12.15 -20.76 -27.34
N CYS A 6 -11.01 -21.23 -26.84
CA CYS A 6 -9.71 -20.95 -27.44
C CYS A 6 -9.32 -22.24 -28.16
N ARG A 7 -9.34 -22.24 -29.50
CA ARG A 7 -8.94 -23.40 -30.29
C ARG A 7 -8.07 -22.96 -31.47
N ARG A 8 -6.96 -23.70 -31.59
CA ARG A 8 -6.08 -23.96 -32.75
C ARG A 8 -4.89 -23.02 -32.90
N PHE A 9 -3.70 -23.50 -33.31
CA PHE A 9 -2.99 -24.79 -33.33
C PHE A 9 -1.63 -24.42 -33.96
N ALA A 10 -0.54 -25.03 -33.48
CA ALA A 10 0.73 -25.38 -34.16
C ALA A 10 1.37 -24.47 -35.24
N GLY A 11 2.68 -24.21 -35.02
CA GLY A 11 3.71 -24.41 -36.05
C GLY A 11 4.16 -23.20 -36.88
N GLY A 12 5.48 -22.98 -36.95
CA GLY A 12 6.12 -22.23 -38.03
C GLY A 12 7.10 -21.13 -37.59
N ILE A 13 8.40 -21.37 -37.78
CA ILE A 13 9.43 -20.34 -37.80
C ILE A 13 9.30 -19.58 -39.12
N THR A 14 8.98 -18.29 -39.07
CA THR A 14 9.23 -17.36 -40.18
C THR A 14 9.69 -16.02 -39.63
N LEU A 15 10.94 -15.68 -39.98
CA LEU A 15 11.50 -14.34 -39.86
C LEU A 15 10.77 -13.43 -40.87
N ALA A 16 9.95 -12.51 -40.37
CA ALA A 16 9.38 -11.42 -41.16
C ALA A 16 9.35 -10.17 -40.28
N VAL A 17 10.19 -9.19 -40.63
CA VAL A 17 10.10 -7.83 -40.12
C VAL A 17 8.85 -7.20 -40.71
N ALA A 18 7.86 -6.94 -39.85
CA ALA A 18 6.69 -6.12 -40.17
C ALA A 18 6.37 -5.23 -38.98
N ILE A 19 6.51 -3.92 -39.19
CA ILE A 19 6.02 -2.88 -38.29
C ILE A 19 4.50 -2.85 -38.44
N ALA A 20 3.77 -3.28 -37.41
CA ALA A 20 2.32 -3.13 -37.30
C ALA A 20 1.93 -2.87 -35.85
N LEU A 21 1.13 -1.82 -35.68
CA LEU A 21 0.65 -1.25 -34.43
C LEU A 21 -0.38 -2.17 -33.72
N LEU A 22 -0.38 -2.09 -32.39
CA LEU A 22 -1.53 -2.30 -31.49
C LEU A 22 -2.30 -3.64 -31.63
N THR A 23 -1.77 -4.70 -31.03
CA THR A 23 -2.60 -5.71 -30.32
C THR A 23 -1.81 -6.24 -29.13
N GLY A 24 -2.48 -6.29 -27.97
CA GLY A 24 -1.88 -6.68 -26.70
C GLY A 24 -1.30 -8.10 -26.74
N CYS A 25 0.00 -8.20 -26.57
CA CYS A 25 0.65 -9.37 -26.03
C CYS A 25 0.91 -9.10 -24.56
N SER A 26 0.26 -9.87 -23.69
CA SER A 26 0.65 -10.00 -22.29
C SER A 26 2.02 -10.68 -22.24
N THR A 27 3.10 -9.89 -22.38
CA THR A 27 4.38 -10.26 -21.81
C THR A 27 4.21 -10.27 -20.28
N PRO A 28 4.75 -11.26 -19.55
CA PRO A 28 4.92 -11.07 -18.11
C PRO A 28 5.86 -9.86 -17.98
N ALA A 29 5.31 -8.72 -17.58
CA ALA A 29 6.09 -7.52 -17.39
C ALA A 29 7.08 -7.81 -16.26
N ALA A 30 8.32 -8.12 -16.62
CA ALA A 30 9.42 -7.98 -15.69
C ALA A 30 9.52 -6.49 -15.41
N ASN A 31 8.97 -6.05 -14.26
CA ASN A 31 8.98 -4.64 -13.88
C ASN A 31 10.42 -4.12 -13.94
N THR A 32 10.64 -3.05 -14.71
CA THR A 32 11.95 -2.41 -14.75
C THR A 32 12.26 -1.77 -13.39
N PRO A 33 13.54 -1.60 -13.00
CA PRO A 33 13.90 -0.94 -11.74
C PRO A 33 13.21 0.44 -11.57
N GLN A 34 13.04 1.16 -12.67
CA GLN A 34 12.41 2.48 -12.70
C GLN A 34 10.88 2.42 -12.49
N GLU A 35 10.20 1.38 -13.00
CA GLU A 35 8.79 1.12 -12.67
C GLU A 35 8.62 0.78 -11.19
N ASN A 36 9.50 -0.03 -10.62
CA ASN A 36 9.45 -0.40 -9.20
C ASN A 36 9.62 0.82 -8.28
N GLU A 37 10.58 1.72 -8.55
CA GLU A 37 10.74 2.98 -7.80
C GLU A 37 9.45 3.83 -7.87
N SER A 38 8.84 3.97 -9.05
CA SER A 38 7.61 4.74 -9.23
C SER A 38 6.40 4.15 -8.48
N GLN A 39 6.29 2.82 -8.42
CA GLN A 39 5.22 2.12 -7.70
C GLN A 39 5.37 2.29 -6.18
N VAL A 40 6.60 2.17 -5.65
CA VAL A 40 6.87 2.44 -4.22
C VAL A 40 6.49 3.86 -3.87
N CYS A 41 6.85 4.84 -4.69
CA CYS A 41 6.53 6.24 -4.43
C CYS A 41 5.03 6.54 -4.48
N ALA A 42 4.29 5.91 -5.38
CA ALA A 42 2.83 6.00 -5.40
C ALA A 42 2.22 5.39 -4.14
N ALA A 43 2.68 4.20 -3.73
CA ALA A 43 2.20 3.51 -2.54
C ALA A 43 2.54 4.28 -1.24
N THR A 44 3.74 4.85 -1.15
CA THR A 44 4.17 5.71 -0.03
C THR A 44 3.25 6.91 0.12
N LYS A 45 2.90 7.59 -0.99
CA LYS A 45 1.96 8.73 -0.95
C LYS A 45 0.55 8.29 -0.56
N ALA A 46 0.07 7.18 -1.10
CA ALA A 46 -1.26 6.64 -0.77
C ALA A 46 -1.36 6.31 0.72
N TYR A 47 -0.33 5.67 1.28
CA TYR A 47 -0.30 5.32 2.69
C TYR A 47 -0.16 6.54 3.60
N ALA A 48 0.66 7.53 3.23
CA ALA A 48 0.74 8.81 3.95
C ALA A 48 -0.60 9.55 3.97
N SER A 49 -1.34 9.50 2.85
CA SER A 49 -2.69 10.05 2.75
C SER A 49 -3.67 9.31 3.66
N ALA A 50 -3.67 7.97 3.66
CA ALA A 50 -4.53 7.18 4.53
C ALA A 50 -4.27 7.48 6.02
N LEU A 51 -3.00 7.62 6.42
CA LEU A 51 -2.63 8.02 7.79
C LEU A 51 -3.10 9.44 8.12
N THR A 52 -3.08 10.35 7.14
CA THR A 52 -3.61 11.71 7.33
C THR A 52 -5.12 11.68 7.52
N SER A 53 -5.85 10.98 6.65
CA SER A 53 -7.30 10.79 6.79
C SER A 53 -7.69 10.12 8.11
N PHE A 54 -6.91 9.15 8.59
CA PHE A 54 -7.10 8.56 9.92
C PHE A 54 -6.93 9.60 11.03
N LYS A 55 -5.86 10.40 11.00
CA LYS A 55 -5.66 11.46 12.01
C LYS A 55 -6.76 12.53 11.99
N ASP A 56 -7.31 12.81 10.81
CA ASP A 56 -8.41 13.75 10.61
C ASP A 56 -9.75 13.16 11.08
N SER A 57 -9.93 11.84 10.96
CA SER A 57 -11.11 11.14 11.46
C SER A 57 -11.11 11.00 12.99
N LEU A 58 -10.00 11.26 13.68
CA LEU A 58 -9.93 11.28 15.14
C LEU A 58 -10.52 12.58 15.72
N THR A 59 -11.81 12.81 15.53
CA THR A 59 -12.54 13.97 16.08
C THR A 59 -13.08 13.70 17.49
N PRO A 60 -13.42 14.73 18.29
CA PRO A 60 -14.10 14.59 19.59
C PRO A 60 -15.36 13.73 19.56
N THR A 61 -16.06 13.69 18.42
CA THR A 61 -17.35 13.02 18.24
C THR A 61 -17.25 11.67 17.53
N SER A 62 -16.05 11.26 17.13
CA SER A 62 -15.87 9.97 16.44
C SER A 62 -16.16 8.81 17.40
N THR A 63 -16.68 7.71 16.86
CA THR A 63 -16.88 6.45 17.60
C THR A 63 -15.68 5.52 17.43
N VAL A 64 -15.53 4.56 18.35
CA VAL A 64 -14.48 3.53 18.27
C VAL A 64 -14.59 2.75 16.95
N ASP A 65 -15.81 2.42 16.52
CA ASP A 65 -16.07 1.74 15.24
C ASP A 65 -15.55 2.54 14.03
N GLN A 66 -15.79 3.85 14.00
CA GLN A 66 -15.27 4.72 12.93
C GLN A 66 -13.74 4.75 12.89
N VAL A 67 -13.10 4.67 14.07
CA VAL A 67 -11.63 4.61 14.16
C VAL A 67 -11.10 3.26 13.68
N LYS A 68 -11.78 2.15 14.02
CA LYS A 68 -11.45 0.82 13.50
C LYS A 68 -11.62 0.76 11.98
N GLU A 69 -12.70 1.31 11.43
CA GLU A 69 -12.93 1.40 9.99
C GLU A 69 -11.86 2.24 9.29
N ALA A 70 -11.50 3.41 9.85
CA ALA A 70 -10.42 4.23 9.31
C ALA A 70 -9.08 3.48 9.33
N ARG A 71 -8.81 2.70 10.39
CA ARG A 71 -7.61 1.82 10.45
C ARG A 71 -7.61 0.78 9.34
N GLU A 72 -8.76 0.24 8.92
CA GLU A 72 -8.80 -0.75 7.83
C GLU A 72 -8.36 -0.14 6.51
N GLN A 73 -8.66 1.14 6.26
CA GLN A 73 -8.15 1.84 5.09
C GLN A 73 -6.63 2.02 5.16
N VAL A 74 -6.10 2.34 6.35
CA VAL A 74 -4.66 2.39 6.62
C VAL A 74 -4.01 1.02 6.38
N ALA A 75 -4.67 -0.08 6.80
CA ALA A 75 -4.20 -1.45 6.61
C ALA A 75 -4.01 -1.79 5.13
N LYS A 76 -5.02 -1.48 4.30
CA LYS A 76 -4.99 -1.75 2.87
C LYS A 76 -3.85 -0.99 2.18
N ALA A 77 -3.68 0.28 2.51
CA ALA A 77 -2.59 1.08 1.94
C ALA A 77 -1.20 0.58 2.40
N HIS A 78 -1.08 0.08 3.63
CA HIS A 78 0.15 -0.59 4.10
C HIS A 78 0.44 -1.87 3.31
N GLU A 79 -0.56 -2.73 3.10
CA GLU A 79 -0.38 -3.96 2.30
C GLU A 79 0.07 -3.67 0.87
N ASP A 80 -0.49 -2.63 0.24
CA ASP A 80 -0.10 -2.21 -1.10
C ASP A 80 1.34 -1.66 -1.13
N LEU A 81 1.74 -0.92 -0.09
CA LEU A 81 3.14 -0.50 0.06
C LEU A 81 4.09 -1.68 0.23
N MET A 82 3.75 -2.68 1.05
CA MET A 82 4.61 -3.84 1.26
C MET A 82 4.84 -4.61 -0.04
N LYS A 83 3.79 -4.80 -0.85
CA LYS A 83 3.90 -5.43 -2.19
C LYS A 83 4.77 -4.60 -3.14
N ALA A 84 4.59 -3.27 -3.15
CA ALA A 84 5.39 -2.39 -4.00
C ALA A 84 6.87 -2.36 -3.57
N SER A 85 7.14 -2.51 -2.26
CA SER A 85 8.48 -2.33 -1.68
C SER A 85 9.30 -3.62 -1.58
N GLU A 86 8.83 -4.76 -2.10
CA GLU A 86 9.54 -6.05 -2.02
C GLU A 86 10.97 -6.00 -2.58
N ALA A 87 11.23 -5.10 -3.54
CA ALA A 87 12.52 -4.94 -4.20
C ALA A 87 13.39 -3.79 -3.62
N VAL A 88 12.95 -3.09 -2.57
CA VAL A 88 13.60 -1.88 -2.03
C VAL A 88 14.18 -2.12 -0.62
N ALA A 89 15.06 -1.23 -0.17
CA ALA A 89 15.80 -1.24 1.09
C ALA A 89 15.05 -1.89 2.27
N LYS A 90 15.37 -3.17 2.52
CA LYS A 90 14.68 -4.02 3.49
C LYS A 90 14.59 -3.40 4.89
N ASP A 91 15.67 -2.79 5.37
CA ASP A 91 15.70 -2.17 6.70
C ASP A 91 14.64 -1.06 6.86
N ARG A 92 14.36 -0.31 5.79
CA ARG A 92 13.35 0.77 5.80
C ARG A 92 11.93 0.22 5.71
N VAL A 93 11.74 -0.84 4.92
CA VAL A 93 10.47 -1.56 4.86
C VAL A 93 10.15 -2.21 6.21
N ASP A 94 11.15 -2.83 6.86
CA ASP A 94 10.99 -3.43 8.19
C ASP A 94 10.67 -2.35 9.25
N ALA A 95 11.29 -1.17 9.18
CA ALA A 95 10.97 -0.05 10.08
C ALA A 95 9.52 0.44 9.92
N VAL A 96 9.02 0.55 8.68
CA VAL A 96 7.62 0.86 8.40
C VAL A 96 6.71 -0.22 8.99
N GLN A 97 7.06 -1.50 8.79
CA GLN A 97 6.26 -2.61 9.29
C GLN A 97 6.20 -2.63 10.83
N GLU A 98 7.31 -2.36 11.51
CA GLU A 98 7.34 -2.28 12.98
C GLU A 98 6.54 -1.09 13.52
N ALA A 99 6.57 0.05 12.85
CA ALA A 99 5.74 1.20 13.21
C ALA A 99 4.25 0.89 13.01
N GLU A 100 3.86 0.30 11.87
CA GLU A 100 2.47 -0.10 11.59
C GLU A 100 1.98 -1.15 12.61
N LYS A 101 2.81 -2.12 13.00
CA LYS A 101 2.44 -3.11 14.03
C LYS A 101 2.08 -2.45 15.35
N LYS A 102 2.85 -1.45 15.78
CA LYS A 102 2.58 -0.68 17.01
C LYS A 102 1.29 0.12 16.89
N PHE A 103 1.12 0.85 15.79
CA PHE A 103 -0.09 1.60 15.50
C PHE A 103 -1.34 0.70 15.46
N ALA A 104 -1.27 -0.43 14.75
CA ALA A 104 -2.36 -1.39 14.64
C ALA A 104 -2.71 -2.03 16.00
N ALA A 105 -1.70 -2.33 16.82
CA ALA A 105 -1.93 -2.81 18.19
C ALA A 105 -2.63 -1.73 19.03
N ALA A 106 -2.17 -0.48 18.97
CA ALA A 106 -2.78 0.63 19.70
C ALA A 106 -4.25 0.84 19.34
N VAL A 107 -4.64 0.67 18.07
CA VAL A 107 -6.05 0.73 17.64
C VAL A 107 -6.85 -0.47 18.13
N ARG A 108 -6.29 -1.69 18.02
CA ARG A 108 -6.97 -2.92 18.45
C ARG A 108 -7.21 -2.96 19.95
N ASP A 109 -6.27 -2.44 20.73
CA ASP A 109 -6.29 -2.50 22.18
C ASP A 109 -7.21 -1.42 22.80
N ILE A 110 -7.87 -0.59 21.97
CA ILE A 110 -8.91 0.36 22.42
C ILE A 110 -10.13 -0.45 22.89
N PRO A 111 -10.51 -0.34 24.17
CA PRO A 111 -11.76 -0.91 24.67
C PRO A 111 -12.98 -0.30 23.96
N ASP A 112 -14.02 -1.10 23.70
CA ASP A 112 -15.23 -0.63 23.03
C ASP A 112 -15.98 0.46 23.83
N ASP A 113 -15.78 0.50 25.15
CA ASP A 113 -16.33 1.47 26.09
C ASP A 113 -15.37 2.62 26.42
N ALA A 114 -14.16 2.65 25.85
CA ALA A 114 -13.20 3.71 26.10
C ALA A 114 -13.60 5.02 25.43
N THR A 115 -13.34 6.12 26.12
CA THR A 115 -13.52 7.44 25.53
C THR A 115 -12.38 7.74 24.56
N LEU A 116 -12.71 8.00 23.29
CA LEU A 116 -11.73 8.38 22.26
C LEU A 116 -10.91 9.62 22.62
N ALA A 117 -11.41 10.46 23.53
CA ALA A 117 -10.68 11.59 24.08
C ALA A 117 -9.39 11.20 24.80
N GLN A 118 -9.35 10.04 25.46
CA GLN A 118 -8.18 9.58 26.22
C GLN A 118 -7.08 9.00 25.32
N VAL A 119 -7.46 8.31 24.24
CA VAL A 119 -6.50 7.59 23.38
C VAL A 119 -6.13 8.35 22.11
N ARG A 120 -6.88 9.40 21.72
CA ARG A 120 -6.64 10.18 20.49
C ARG A 120 -5.20 10.68 20.35
N ALA A 121 -4.62 11.22 21.42
CA ALA A 121 -3.26 11.76 21.37
C ALA A 121 -2.26 10.64 21.03
N SER A 122 -2.33 9.52 21.74
CA SER A 122 -1.48 8.34 21.48
C SER A 122 -1.64 7.82 20.05
N LEU A 123 -2.88 7.69 19.55
CA LEU A 123 -3.11 7.21 18.18
C LEU A 123 -2.57 8.16 17.11
N ARG A 124 -2.62 9.47 17.37
CA ARG A 124 -2.02 10.48 16.47
C ARG A 124 -0.51 10.39 16.48
N ASP A 125 0.09 10.18 17.64
CA ASP A 125 1.54 10.03 17.78
C ASP A 125 2.03 8.74 17.11
N ASP A 126 1.31 7.63 17.29
CA ASP A 126 1.60 6.37 16.62
C ASP A 126 1.47 6.49 15.09
N ALA A 127 0.40 7.13 14.59
CA ALA A 127 0.26 7.41 13.16
C ALA A 127 1.37 8.33 12.63
N ALA A 128 1.84 9.30 13.43
CA ALA A 128 2.97 10.16 13.07
C ALA A 128 4.29 9.39 13.02
N ASN A 129 4.50 8.42 13.91
CA ASN A 129 5.67 7.53 13.88
C ASN A 129 5.69 6.67 12.60
N VAL A 130 4.53 6.17 12.15
CA VAL A 130 4.42 5.48 10.85
C VAL A 130 4.76 6.44 9.71
N GLN A 131 4.25 7.67 9.73
CA GLN A 131 4.57 8.66 8.69
C GLN A 131 6.05 9.03 8.63
N ALA A 132 6.74 9.08 9.78
CA ALA A 132 8.17 9.31 9.82
C ALA A 132 8.96 8.16 9.16
N ALA A 133 8.65 6.90 9.51
CA ALA A 133 9.26 5.74 8.87
C ALA A 133 8.97 5.69 7.36
N LEU A 134 7.77 6.12 6.97
CA LEU A 134 7.36 6.19 5.58
C LEU A 134 8.13 7.27 4.79
N SER A 135 8.44 8.40 5.42
CA SER A 135 9.28 9.45 4.84
C SER A 135 10.73 8.97 4.61
N ASP A 136 11.27 8.17 5.54
CA ASP A 136 12.57 7.54 5.39
C ASP A 136 12.59 6.54 4.22
N LEU A 137 11.53 5.73 4.09
CA LEU A 137 11.37 4.82 2.96
C LEU A 137 11.24 5.58 1.63
N GLY A 138 10.43 6.64 1.59
CA GLY A 138 10.32 7.53 0.42
C GLY A 138 11.70 8.03 0.00
N THR A 139 12.47 8.59 0.94
CA THR A 139 13.81 9.11 0.68
C THR A 139 14.73 8.03 0.10
N ALA A 140 14.67 6.80 0.63
CA ALA A 140 15.45 5.67 0.12
C ALA A 140 15.01 5.22 -1.29
N ALA A 141 13.71 5.31 -1.58
CA ALA A 141 13.12 5.07 -2.89
C ALA A 141 13.23 6.29 -3.85
N LYS A 142 13.84 7.39 -3.38
CA LYS A 142 14.01 8.67 -4.10
C LYS A 142 12.69 9.36 -4.46
N CYS A 143 11.77 9.36 -3.51
CA CYS A 143 10.59 10.21 -3.44
C CYS A 143 10.41 10.77 -2.02
#